data_AF-A0A497KV36-F1
#
_entry.id   AF-A0A497KV36-F1
#
_cell.length_a   1.000
_cell.length_b   1.000
_cell.length_c   1.000
_cell.angle_alpha   90.00
_cell.angle_beta   90.00
_cell.angle_gamma   90.00
#
_symmetry.space_group_name_H-M   'P 1'
#
loop_
_entity.id
_entity.type
_entity.pdbx_description
1 polymer ?
#
loop_
_entity_poly.entity_id
_entity_poly.type
_entity_poly.pdbx_seq_one_letter_code
_entity_poly.pdbx_strand_id
1 'polypeptide(L)'
;PKVDLTSAEPDLRALRELGQLEVVRGLSRATGLSGPYAEEVLLRAGIPKDRACSSLTEEELERLSHAISGLLEQITRGKLEPRVVIDGGEWVDVVPVPFLRYSGLEQISFDSMNEAVDAYFTRMEEEEGLRKARQELEREIEKLKKVLKTQEEALSRFKKKSELFYAIGNAIYARLNELNFLLEYLRELREEKGSWELVERELEALRARGPPFSWVIGLDGKGPSLRLRLEGLDVEMDLRASAQENASRYYEEAKKARRKAEGALRALEKTRKKLEKLELEMAELEKAPSEAEVITGPEREAARPEETRARRAWYESFRWFRSSDGILVVAGKDAHTNELLVKRYAGKGDLLIHAEIPGAPFVLIKAGGREVPARTLEEAAQMAIAYSRAWKYGLGQATAICFKPEQAKKIGPHGEKMPKGAFYILGKKEYIRKVKPLIAIGIRRHEDKAELLVGPVGAVSSASEAYVIVGPGDESAGEVLKKALEILGRALGPFSVGRQELERAKALIPYGRGRLVGGPFGGGHDR
;
A
#
# COMPACT_ATOMS: atom_id res chain seq x y z
N PRO A 1 -10.92 -16.32 -47.36
CA PRO A 1 -10.77 -17.79 -47.45
C PRO A 1 -10.11 -18.30 -46.17
N LYS A 2 -10.67 -19.33 -45.52
CA LYS A 2 -10.04 -19.98 -44.36
C LYS A 2 -9.21 -21.15 -44.84
N VAL A 3 -7.96 -21.21 -44.41
CA VAL A 3 -7.02 -22.29 -44.71
C VAL A 3 -7.11 -23.30 -43.57
N ASP A 4 -7.23 -24.58 -43.92
CA ASP A 4 -7.15 -25.66 -42.96
C ASP A 4 -5.69 -25.96 -42.63
N LEU A 5 -5.28 -25.69 -41.40
CA LEU A 5 -3.93 -25.96 -40.90
C LEU A 5 -3.73 -27.40 -40.42
N THR A 6 -4.79 -28.22 -40.43
CA THR A 6 -4.71 -29.63 -40.00
C THR A 6 -4.26 -30.56 -41.12
N SER A 7 -4.20 -30.08 -42.36
CA SER A 7 -3.60 -30.81 -43.48
C SER A 7 -2.08 -30.82 -43.36
N ALA A 8 -1.45 -31.91 -43.85
CA ALA A 8 0.01 -32.04 -43.86
C ALA A 8 0.68 -30.94 -44.71
N GLU A 9 0.00 -30.45 -45.73
CA GLU A 9 0.38 -29.29 -46.53
C GLU A 9 -0.86 -28.41 -46.73
N PRO A 10 -0.95 -27.25 -46.05
CA PRO A 10 -2.06 -26.32 -46.27
C PRO A 10 -1.99 -25.70 -47.67
N ASP A 11 -3.14 -25.65 -48.37
CA ASP A 11 -3.25 -24.92 -49.63
C ASP A 11 -3.34 -23.41 -49.35
N LEU A 12 -2.32 -22.68 -49.78
CA LEU A 12 -2.16 -21.26 -49.55
C LEU A 12 -2.46 -20.40 -50.78
N ARG A 13 -2.91 -20.98 -51.90
CA ARG A 13 -3.21 -20.23 -53.14
C ARG A 13 -4.24 -19.13 -52.93
N ALA A 14 -5.17 -19.35 -52.01
CA ALA A 14 -6.20 -18.39 -51.62
C ALA A 14 -5.63 -17.09 -51.01
N LEU A 15 -4.34 -17.05 -50.63
CA LEU A 15 -3.66 -15.83 -50.22
C LEU A 15 -3.59 -14.82 -51.37
N ARG A 16 -3.31 -15.25 -52.61
CA ARG A 16 -3.20 -14.33 -53.76
C ARG A 16 -4.46 -13.54 -54.03
N GLU A 17 -5.62 -14.14 -53.74
CA GLU A 17 -6.93 -13.51 -53.88
C GLU A 17 -7.11 -12.30 -52.95
N LEU A 18 -6.26 -12.15 -51.93
CA LEU A 18 -6.24 -11.00 -51.03
C LEU A 18 -5.54 -9.77 -51.62
N GLY A 19 -5.01 -9.88 -52.85
CA GLY A 19 -4.55 -8.74 -53.64
C GLY A 19 -3.35 -8.02 -53.00
N GLN A 20 -3.50 -6.71 -52.83
CA GLN A 20 -2.46 -5.80 -52.31
C GLN A 20 -2.26 -5.85 -50.79
N LEU A 21 -2.97 -6.74 -50.09
CA LEU A 21 -2.77 -6.90 -48.65
C LEU A 21 -1.36 -7.42 -48.35
N GLU A 22 -0.71 -6.89 -47.32
CA GLU A 22 0.57 -7.39 -46.81
C GLU A 22 0.46 -8.88 -46.47
N VAL A 23 1.44 -9.68 -46.91
CA VAL A 23 1.43 -11.14 -46.76
C VAL A 23 1.27 -11.56 -45.31
N VAL A 24 1.89 -10.86 -44.35
CA VAL A 24 1.70 -11.16 -42.91
C VAL A 24 0.27 -11.02 -42.43
N ARG A 25 -0.44 -9.99 -42.89
CA ARG A 25 -1.85 -9.75 -42.56
C ARG A 25 -2.75 -10.74 -43.29
N GLY A 26 -2.44 -11.02 -44.56
CA GLY A 26 -3.14 -12.02 -45.36
C GLY A 26 -3.04 -13.41 -44.75
N LEU A 27 -1.84 -13.81 -44.34
CA LEU A 27 -1.56 -15.08 -43.69
C LEU A 27 -2.28 -15.22 -42.36
N SER A 28 -2.20 -14.20 -41.49
CA SER A 28 -2.93 -14.18 -40.21
C SER A 28 -4.44 -14.31 -40.42
N ARG A 29 -4.99 -13.59 -41.41
CA ARG A 29 -6.42 -13.62 -41.75
C ARG A 29 -6.87 -14.96 -42.31
N ALA A 30 -6.04 -15.59 -43.14
CA ALA A 30 -6.37 -16.84 -43.82
C ALA A 30 -6.25 -18.06 -42.89
N THR A 31 -5.25 -18.07 -42.02
CA THR A 31 -4.90 -19.23 -41.18
C THR A 31 -5.36 -19.09 -39.73
N GLY A 32 -5.64 -17.87 -39.26
CA GLY A 32 -5.96 -17.59 -37.85
C GLY A 32 -4.74 -17.53 -36.94
N LEU A 33 -3.52 -17.64 -37.48
CA LEU A 33 -2.29 -17.43 -36.72
C LEU A 33 -2.21 -16.00 -36.19
N SER A 34 -1.71 -15.83 -34.98
CA SER A 34 -1.40 -14.51 -34.44
C SER A 34 -0.22 -13.89 -35.20
N GLY A 35 -0.13 -12.56 -35.20
CA GLY A 35 0.93 -11.82 -35.90
C GLY A 35 2.34 -12.37 -35.67
N PRO A 36 2.75 -12.69 -34.43
CA PRO A 36 4.04 -13.33 -34.13
C PRO A 36 4.32 -14.61 -34.91
N TYR A 37 3.32 -15.50 -34.99
CA TYR A 37 3.46 -16.78 -35.69
C TYR A 37 3.45 -16.59 -37.20
N ALA A 38 2.66 -15.65 -37.71
CA ALA A 38 2.66 -15.31 -39.14
C ALA A 38 4.02 -14.74 -39.58
N GLU A 39 4.63 -13.84 -38.79
CA GLU A 39 5.97 -13.32 -39.06
C GLU A 39 7.04 -14.43 -38.96
N GLU A 40 6.97 -15.31 -37.97
CA GLU A 40 7.91 -16.41 -37.80
C GLU A 40 7.92 -17.36 -39.01
N VAL A 41 6.74 -17.76 -39.47
CA VAL A 41 6.58 -18.64 -40.63
C VAL A 41 7.12 -17.97 -41.90
N LEU A 42 6.84 -16.68 -42.09
CA LEU A 42 7.35 -15.92 -43.24
C LEU A 42 8.87 -15.83 -43.25
N LEU A 43 9.48 -15.62 -42.09
CA LEU A 43 10.94 -15.63 -41.94
C LEU A 43 11.53 -17.00 -42.28
N ARG A 44 10.92 -18.10 -41.81
CA ARG A 44 11.34 -19.47 -42.17
C ARG A 44 11.22 -19.76 -43.66
N ALA A 45 10.21 -19.19 -44.33
CA ALA A 45 10.02 -19.32 -45.77
C ALA A 45 10.91 -18.36 -46.61
N GLY A 46 11.62 -17.43 -45.95
CA GLY A 46 12.44 -16.41 -46.61
C GLY A 46 11.62 -15.34 -47.33
N ILE A 47 10.40 -15.05 -46.87
CA ILE A 47 9.46 -14.13 -47.53
C ILE A 47 9.33 -12.83 -46.71
N PRO A 48 9.59 -11.64 -47.29
CA PRO A 48 9.38 -10.36 -46.61
C PRO A 48 7.90 -10.14 -46.24
N LYS A 49 7.66 -9.67 -45.02
CA LYS A 49 6.31 -9.58 -44.42
C LYS A 49 5.37 -8.57 -45.06
N ASP A 50 5.94 -7.53 -45.64
CA ASP A 50 5.30 -6.35 -46.22
C ASP A 50 4.96 -6.50 -47.72
N ARG A 51 5.37 -7.61 -48.35
CA ARG A 51 5.00 -7.89 -49.74
C ARG A 51 3.49 -8.02 -49.93
N ALA A 52 3.01 -7.71 -51.12
CA ALA A 52 1.61 -7.94 -51.51
C ALA A 52 1.32 -9.43 -51.70
N CYS A 53 0.19 -9.93 -51.18
CA CYS A 53 -0.22 -11.32 -51.33
C CYS A 53 -0.32 -11.76 -52.80
N SER A 54 -0.75 -10.86 -53.71
CA SER A 54 -0.84 -11.13 -55.14
C SER A 54 0.53 -11.37 -55.81
N SER A 55 1.63 -11.00 -55.16
CA SER A 55 2.99 -11.14 -55.69
C SER A 55 3.65 -12.47 -55.35
N LEU A 56 3.02 -13.33 -54.55
CA LEU A 56 3.59 -14.61 -54.13
C LEU A 56 3.69 -15.59 -55.30
N THR A 57 4.84 -16.21 -55.55
CA THR A 57 5.01 -17.26 -56.58
C THR A 57 4.50 -18.64 -56.10
N GLU A 58 4.33 -19.63 -56.99
CA GLU A 58 3.91 -20.98 -56.56
C GLU A 58 4.97 -21.59 -55.65
N GLU A 59 6.25 -21.44 -56.00
CA GLU A 59 7.38 -21.88 -55.18
C GLU A 59 7.39 -21.23 -53.79
N GLU A 60 7.02 -19.94 -53.69
CA GLU A 60 6.91 -19.23 -52.42
C GLU A 60 5.75 -19.75 -51.56
N LEU A 61 4.61 -20.08 -52.18
CA LEU A 61 3.47 -20.67 -51.50
C LEU A 61 3.79 -22.09 -51.00
N GLU A 62 4.53 -22.88 -51.78
CA GLU A 62 5.02 -24.20 -51.38
C GLU A 62 6.00 -24.11 -50.20
N ARG A 63 6.99 -23.19 -50.26
CA ARG A 63 7.90 -22.93 -49.14
C ARG A 63 7.15 -22.47 -47.89
N LEU A 64 6.14 -21.62 -48.05
CA LEU A 64 5.32 -21.14 -46.95
C LEU A 64 4.50 -22.27 -46.33
N SER A 65 3.91 -23.14 -47.15
CA SER A 65 3.17 -24.33 -46.71
C SER A 65 4.09 -25.27 -45.91
N HIS A 66 5.29 -25.58 -46.44
CA HIS A 66 6.31 -26.35 -45.74
C HIS A 66 6.75 -25.71 -44.41
N ALA A 67 6.93 -24.38 -44.38
CA ALA A 67 7.32 -23.67 -43.15
C ALA A 67 6.24 -23.73 -42.06
N ILE A 68 4.96 -23.62 -42.44
CA ILE A 68 3.82 -23.78 -41.53
C ILE A 68 3.79 -25.21 -40.97
N SER A 69 3.80 -26.20 -41.86
CA SER A 69 3.71 -27.61 -41.47
C SER A 69 4.89 -28.02 -40.58
N GLY A 70 6.11 -27.59 -40.93
CA GLY A 70 7.30 -27.86 -40.13
C GLY A 70 7.23 -27.24 -38.74
N LEU A 71 6.75 -26.00 -38.61
CA LEU A 71 6.57 -25.36 -37.30
C LEU A 71 5.48 -26.05 -36.48
N LEU A 72 4.35 -26.39 -37.10
CA LEU A 72 3.25 -27.10 -36.43
C LEU A 72 3.67 -28.50 -35.98
N GLU A 73 4.41 -29.24 -36.80
CA GLU A 73 4.93 -30.55 -36.43
C GLU A 73 5.92 -30.45 -35.27
N GLN A 74 6.82 -29.45 -35.30
CA GLN A 74 7.75 -29.19 -34.20
C GLN A 74 7.02 -28.92 -32.88
N ILE A 75 5.92 -28.17 -32.92
CA ILE A 75 5.13 -27.82 -31.72
C ILE A 75 4.23 -28.98 -31.25
N THR A 76 3.62 -29.73 -32.17
CA THR A 76 2.61 -30.74 -31.82
C THR A 76 3.18 -32.13 -31.56
N ARG A 77 4.30 -32.48 -32.21
CA ARG A 77 4.92 -33.82 -32.14
C ARG A 77 6.39 -33.76 -31.72
N GLY A 78 7.05 -32.63 -31.91
CA GLY A 78 8.46 -32.44 -31.58
C GLY A 78 8.70 -32.22 -30.08
N LYS A 79 9.99 -32.17 -29.72
CA LYS A 79 10.41 -31.73 -28.39
C LYS A 79 10.27 -30.20 -28.32
N LEU A 80 9.43 -29.73 -27.41
CA LEU A 80 9.31 -28.30 -27.13
C LEU A 80 10.60 -27.75 -26.54
N GLU A 81 10.89 -26.49 -26.86
CA GLU A 81 11.96 -25.70 -26.28
C GLU A 81 11.38 -24.35 -25.84
N PRO A 82 10.60 -24.34 -24.74
CA PRO A 82 9.90 -23.16 -24.29
C PRO A 82 10.87 -22.06 -23.86
N ARG A 83 10.61 -20.84 -24.33
CA ARG A 83 11.45 -19.67 -24.02
C ARG A 83 10.60 -18.45 -23.71
N VAL A 84 11.09 -17.63 -22.80
CA VAL A 84 10.60 -16.27 -22.62
C VAL A 84 11.59 -15.29 -23.25
N VAL A 85 11.06 -14.38 -24.06
CA VAL A 85 11.80 -13.39 -24.82
C VAL A 85 11.89 -12.10 -24.02
N ILE A 86 13.09 -11.53 -23.96
CA ILE A 86 13.41 -10.32 -23.21
C ILE A 86 13.98 -9.27 -24.17
N ASP A 87 13.40 -8.08 -24.14
CA ASP A 87 13.86 -6.91 -24.89
C ASP A 87 14.12 -5.75 -23.92
N GLY A 88 15.36 -5.27 -23.85
CA GLY A 88 15.74 -4.18 -22.95
C GLY A 88 15.45 -4.44 -21.46
N GLY A 89 15.38 -5.71 -21.04
CA GLY A 89 15.04 -6.12 -19.67
C GLY A 89 13.54 -6.34 -19.40
N GLU A 90 12.67 -6.05 -20.37
CA GLU A 90 11.24 -6.32 -20.31
C GLU A 90 10.91 -7.69 -20.93
N TRP A 91 10.04 -8.46 -20.30
CA TRP A 91 9.58 -9.74 -20.81
C TRP A 91 8.47 -9.49 -21.83
N VAL A 92 8.72 -9.79 -23.11
CA VAL A 92 7.87 -9.35 -24.24
C VAL A 92 7.06 -10.46 -24.90
N ASP A 93 7.50 -11.72 -24.80
CA ASP A 93 6.74 -12.86 -25.33
C ASP A 93 7.13 -14.19 -24.69
N VAL A 94 6.29 -15.21 -24.84
CA VAL A 94 6.56 -16.60 -24.47
C VAL A 94 6.30 -17.51 -25.65
N VAL A 95 7.32 -18.25 -26.09
CA VAL A 95 7.28 -19.08 -27.29
C VAL A 95 7.54 -20.56 -26.98
N PRO A 96 6.86 -21.50 -27.65
CA PRO A 96 7.02 -22.94 -27.41
C PRO A 96 8.30 -23.53 -28.01
N VAL A 97 8.89 -22.82 -28.99
CA VAL A 97 10.14 -23.14 -29.69
C VAL A 97 10.87 -21.85 -30.03
N PRO A 98 12.19 -21.87 -30.30
CA PRO A 98 12.94 -20.68 -30.69
C PRO A 98 12.36 -20.09 -31.99
N PHE A 99 12.01 -18.81 -31.96
CA PHE A 99 11.54 -18.09 -33.13
C PHE A 99 12.67 -17.26 -33.75
N LEU A 100 12.81 -17.33 -35.07
CA LEU A 100 13.70 -16.48 -35.85
C LEU A 100 13.39 -15.00 -35.67
N ARG A 101 12.12 -14.62 -35.48
CA ARG A 101 11.76 -13.20 -35.28
C ARG A 101 12.38 -12.55 -34.05
N TYR A 102 12.77 -13.36 -33.06
CA TYR A 102 13.40 -12.90 -31.82
C TYR A 102 14.91 -13.16 -31.81
N SER A 103 15.49 -13.40 -32.99
CA SER A 103 16.94 -13.55 -33.13
C SER A 103 17.64 -12.28 -32.66
N GLY A 104 18.61 -12.43 -31.76
CA GLY A 104 19.37 -11.32 -31.19
C GLY A 104 18.76 -10.68 -29.93
N LEU A 105 17.54 -11.08 -29.55
CA LEU A 105 16.98 -10.75 -28.23
C LEU A 105 17.43 -11.76 -27.18
N GLU A 106 17.46 -11.33 -25.93
CA GLU A 106 17.75 -12.20 -24.80
C GLU A 106 16.58 -13.18 -24.60
N GLN A 107 16.90 -14.44 -24.28
CA GLN A 107 15.88 -15.48 -24.13
C GLN A 107 16.23 -16.40 -22.97
N ILE A 108 15.25 -16.64 -22.09
CA ILE A 108 15.36 -17.59 -20.97
C ILE A 108 14.64 -18.87 -21.33
N SER A 109 15.33 -20.01 -21.25
CA SER A 109 14.76 -21.34 -21.52
C SER A 109 14.11 -21.95 -20.28
N PHE A 110 13.03 -22.71 -20.49
CA PHE A 110 12.31 -23.43 -19.46
C PHE A 110 12.11 -24.90 -19.82
N ASP A 111 11.87 -25.74 -18.83
CA ASP A 111 11.69 -27.20 -19.03
C ASP A 111 10.31 -27.54 -19.61
N SER A 112 9.31 -26.66 -19.43
CA SER A 112 7.96 -26.86 -19.95
C SER A 112 7.28 -25.54 -20.33
N MET A 113 6.33 -25.62 -21.27
CA MET A 113 5.56 -24.44 -21.71
C MET A 113 4.74 -23.85 -20.57
N ASN A 114 4.18 -24.71 -19.70
CA ASN A 114 3.44 -24.25 -18.54
C ASN A 114 4.32 -23.42 -17.60
N GLU A 115 5.57 -23.80 -17.42
CA GLU A 115 6.50 -23.05 -16.58
C GLU A 115 6.88 -21.70 -17.20
N ALA A 116 7.16 -21.68 -18.51
CA ALA A 116 7.47 -20.44 -19.23
C ALA A 116 6.29 -19.45 -19.18
N VAL A 117 5.07 -19.95 -19.39
CA VAL A 117 3.83 -19.16 -19.33
C VAL A 117 3.58 -18.66 -17.91
N ASP A 118 3.71 -19.52 -16.89
CA ASP A 118 3.51 -19.14 -15.50
C ASP A 118 4.51 -18.05 -15.06
N ALA A 119 5.79 -18.19 -15.42
CA ALA A 119 6.81 -17.19 -15.16
C ALA A 119 6.50 -15.85 -15.86
N TYR A 120 6.11 -15.90 -17.14
CA TYR A 120 5.78 -14.71 -17.93
C TYR A 120 4.59 -13.93 -17.35
N PHE A 121 3.47 -14.60 -17.09
CA PHE A 121 2.28 -13.93 -16.57
C PHE A 121 2.43 -13.52 -15.11
N THR A 122 3.16 -14.29 -14.29
CA THR A 122 3.44 -13.90 -12.89
C THR A 122 4.23 -12.59 -12.84
N ARG A 123 5.31 -12.47 -13.62
CA ARG A 123 6.12 -11.26 -13.65
C ARG A 123 5.34 -10.06 -14.19
N MET A 124 4.57 -10.23 -15.26
CA MET A 124 3.70 -9.15 -15.77
C MET A 124 2.68 -8.68 -14.72
N GLU A 125 2.05 -9.59 -13.98
CA GLU A 125 1.12 -9.22 -12.92
C GLU A 125 1.81 -8.47 -11.76
N GLU A 126 3.02 -8.87 -11.39
CA GLU A 126 3.84 -8.21 -10.38
C GLU A 126 4.23 -6.79 -10.82
N GLU A 127 4.70 -6.63 -12.06
CA GLU A 127 5.05 -5.32 -12.64
C GLU A 127 3.83 -4.41 -12.77
N GLU A 128 2.68 -4.92 -13.20
CA GLU A 128 1.43 -4.15 -13.23
C GLU A 128 0.96 -3.76 -11.82
N GLY A 129 1.11 -4.66 -10.85
CA GLY A 129 0.83 -4.42 -9.43
C GLY A 129 1.70 -3.30 -8.85
N LEU A 130 3.01 -3.38 -9.07
CA LEU A 130 3.99 -2.36 -8.67
C LEU A 130 3.68 -1.02 -9.34
N ARG A 131 3.37 -1.02 -10.65
CA ARG A 131 2.99 0.19 -11.38
C ARG A 131 1.74 0.85 -10.81
N LYS A 132 0.71 0.06 -10.47
CA LYS A 132 -0.53 0.57 -9.84
C LYS A 132 -0.24 1.14 -8.45
N ALA A 133 0.54 0.44 -7.63
CA ALA A 133 0.94 0.89 -6.31
C ALA A 133 1.71 2.22 -6.37
N ARG A 134 2.66 2.34 -7.31
CA ARG A 134 3.42 3.57 -7.56
C ARG A 134 2.52 4.73 -7.94
N GLN A 135 1.60 4.53 -8.88
CA GLN A 135 0.65 5.57 -9.28
C GLN A 135 -0.29 6.01 -8.15
N GLU A 136 -0.72 5.08 -7.29
CA GLU A 136 -1.56 5.41 -6.14
C GLU A 136 -0.80 6.27 -5.12
N LEU A 137 0.44 5.87 -4.82
CA LEU A 137 1.30 6.58 -3.88
C LEU A 137 1.69 7.98 -4.38
N GLU A 138 2.00 8.11 -5.67
CA GLU A 138 2.32 9.38 -6.32
C GLU A 138 1.15 10.37 -6.26
N ARG A 139 -0.07 9.87 -6.49
CA ARG A 139 -1.30 10.67 -6.35
C ARG A 139 -1.53 11.12 -4.90
N GLU A 140 -1.19 10.30 -3.91
CA GLU A 140 -1.33 10.68 -2.50
C GLU A 140 -0.29 11.72 -2.09
N ILE A 141 0.96 11.57 -2.52
CA ILE A 141 2.05 12.55 -2.33
C ILE A 141 1.65 13.90 -2.91
N GLU A 142 1.15 13.95 -4.14
CA GLU A 142 0.74 15.19 -4.81
C GLU A 142 -0.41 15.89 -4.07
N LYS A 143 -1.38 15.11 -3.57
CA LYS A 143 -2.46 15.65 -2.72
C LYS A 143 -1.91 16.27 -1.44
N LEU A 144 -0.96 15.62 -0.76
CA LEU A 144 -0.37 16.14 0.46
C LEU A 144 0.47 17.39 0.22
N LYS A 145 1.21 17.47 -0.91
CA LYS A 145 1.96 18.68 -1.31
C LYS A 145 1.03 19.88 -1.47
N LYS A 146 -0.14 19.70 -2.09
CA LYS A 146 -1.17 20.76 -2.20
C LYS A 146 -1.69 21.20 -0.83
N VAL A 147 -2.00 20.25 0.05
CA VAL A 147 -2.44 20.56 1.43
C VAL A 147 -1.38 21.33 2.21
N LEU A 148 -0.10 20.94 2.07
CA LEU A 148 1.02 21.62 2.70
C LEU A 148 1.11 23.09 2.31
N LYS A 149 1.03 23.39 1.01
CA LYS A 149 1.04 24.75 0.49
C LYS A 149 -0.08 25.60 1.12
N THR A 150 -1.31 25.08 1.18
CA THR A 150 -2.43 25.77 1.81
C THR A 150 -2.22 26.01 3.32
N GLN A 151 -1.62 25.04 4.02
CA GLN A 151 -1.31 25.17 5.44
C GLN A 151 -0.21 26.23 5.70
N GLU A 152 0.80 26.30 4.84
CA GLU A 152 1.87 27.32 4.88
C GLU A 152 1.32 28.74 4.66
N GLU A 153 0.46 28.91 3.65
CA GLU A 153 -0.23 30.18 3.38
C GLU A 153 -1.10 30.60 4.58
N ALA A 154 -1.84 29.66 5.16
CA ALA A 154 -2.66 29.91 6.33
C ALA A 154 -1.81 30.33 7.55
N LEU A 155 -0.71 29.63 7.82
CA LEU A 155 0.22 29.95 8.90
C LEU A 155 0.80 31.36 8.72
N SER A 156 1.30 31.68 7.53
CA SER A 156 1.84 33.01 7.20
C SER A 156 0.80 34.10 7.41
N ARG A 157 -0.43 33.90 6.94
CA ARG A 157 -1.54 34.84 7.13
C ARG A 157 -1.89 35.06 8.61
N PHE A 158 -1.91 34.00 9.42
CA PHE A 158 -2.22 34.13 10.85
C PHE A 158 -1.08 34.82 11.63
N LYS A 159 0.19 34.55 11.28
CA LYS A 159 1.35 35.25 11.86
C LYS A 159 1.30 36.75 11.55
N LYS A 160 1.15 37.12 10.27
CA LYS A 160 1.03 38.54 9.86
C LYS A 160 -0.12 39.26 10.56
N LYS A 161 -1.29 38.60 10.68
CA LYS A 161 -2.43 39.17 11.42
C LYS A 161 -2.12 39.36 12.91
N SER A 162 -1.46 38.40 13.54
CA SER A 162 -1.07 38.48 14.95
C SER A 162 -0.12 39.64 15.20
N GLU A 163 0.92 39.78 14.38
CA GLU A 163 1.89 40.88 14.44
C GLU A 163 1.22 42.24 14.21
N LEU A 164 0.36 42.34 13.19
CA LEU A 164 -0.37 43.57 12.89
C LEU A 164 -1.25 44.01 14.06
N PHE A 165 -2.09 43.12 14.61
CA PHE A 165 -2.98 43.48 15.71
C PHE A 165 -2.19 43.81 16.98
N TYR A 166 -1.06 43.14 17.23
CA TYR A 166 -0.20 43.48 18.36
C TYR A 166 0.44 44.86 18.20
N ALA A 167 0.91 45.20 16.98
CA ALA A 167 1.45 46.51 16.67
C ALA A 167 0.40 47.62 16.82
N ILE A 168 -0.83 47.40 16.34
CA ILE A 168 -1.94 48.33 16.52
C ILE A 168 -2.25 48.52 18.01
N GLY A 169 -2.32 47.44 18.79
CA GLY A 169 -2.52 47.51 20.24
C GLY A 169 -1.46 48.37 20.93
N ASN A 170 -0.18 48.17 20.58
CA ASN A 170 0.94 48.98 21.10
C ASN A 170 0.86 50.45 20.69
N ALA A 171 0.50 50.74 19.43
CA ALA A 171 0.37 52.11 18.94
C ALA A 171 -0.74 52.89 19.68
N ILE A 172 -1.86 52.22 19.99
CA ILE A 172 -2.92 52.79 20.84
C ILE A 172 -2.42 52.97 22.27
N TYR A 173 -1.76 51.96 22.83
CA TYR A 173 -1.27 51.98 24.21
C TYR A 173 -0.21 53.07 24.45
N ALA A 174 0.62 53.38 23.45
CA ALA A 174 1.62 54.44 23.53
C ALA A 174 1.02 55.85 23.61
N ARG A 175 -0.24 56.04 23.20
CA ARG A 175 -0.92 57.36 23.10
C ARG A 175 -2.27 57.38 23.80
N LEU A 176 -2.41 56.66 24.90
CA LEU A 176 -3.70 56.49 25.60
C LEU A 176 -4.33 57.81 26.01
N ASN A 177 -3.54 58.77 26.47
CA ASN A 177 -4.06 60.04 26.98
C ASN A 177 -4.64 60.87 25.84
N GLU A 178 -3.88 61.03 24.76
CA GLU A 178 -4.29 61.80 23.58
C GLU A 178 -5.48 61.15 22.88
N LEU A 179 -5.50 59.81 22.80
CA LEU A 179 -6.62 59.07 22.21
C LEU A 179 -7.87 59.14 23.08
N ASN A 180 -7.77 59.03 24.41
CA ASN A 180 -8.94 59.19 25.28
C ASN A 180 -9.52 60.61 25.19
N PHE A 181 -8.67 61.63 25.18
CA PHE A 181 -9.09 63.01 24.96
C PHE A 181 -9.82 63.17 23.61
N LEU A 182 -9.27 62.60 22.53
CA LEU A 182 -9.89 62.62 21.21
C LEU A 182 -11.27 61.93 21.20
N LEU A 183 -11.37 60.74 21.82
CA LEU A 183 -12.61 59.98 21.90
C LEU A 183 -13.69 60.75 22.67
N GLU A 184 -13.34 61.36 23.80
CA GLU A 184 -14.25 62.16 24.62
C GLU A 184 -14.72 63.40 23.86
N TYR A 185 -13.81 64.17 23.26
CA TYR A 185 -14.13 65.33 22.43
C TYR A 185 -15.11 64.97 21.29
N LEU A 186 -14.87 63.86 20.58
CA LEU A 186 -15.73 63.43 19.47
C LEU A 186 -17.13 63.00 19.96
N ARG A 187 -17.25 62.45 21.18
CA ARG A 187 -18.55 62.12 21.79
C ARG A 187 -19.32 63.39 22.13
N GLU A 188 -18.68 64.35 22.78
CA GLU A 188 -19.30 65.64 23.13
C GLU A 188 -19.74 66.39 21.86
N LEU A 189 -18.90 66.43 20.84
CA LEU A 189 -19.24 67.06 19.55
C LEU A 189 -20.43 66.36 18.87
N ARG A 190 -20.55 65.04 19.02
CA ARG A 190 -21.71 64.29 18.53
C ARG A 190 -22.98 64.62 19.32
N GLU A 191 -22.89 64.87 20.62
CA GLU A 191 -24.03 65.33 21.43
C GLU A 191 -24.48 66.75 21.01
N GLU A 192 -23.54 67.65 20.75
CA GLU A 192 -23.83 69.01 20.26
C GLU A 192 -24.46 69.00 18.85
N LYS A 193 -23.90 68.22 17.92
CA LYS A 193 -24.33 68.20 16.52
C LYS A 193 -25.52 67.26 16.26
N GLY A 194 -25.79 66.32 17.17
CA GLY A 194 -26.92 65.38 17.11
C GLY A 194 -26.69 64.08 16.31
N SER A 195 -25.74 64.03 15.37
CA SER A 195 -25.44 62.81 14.59
C SER A 195 -23.98 62.68 14.17
N TRP A 196 -23.51 61.44 13.95
CA TRP A 196 -22.14 61.16 13.47
C TRP A 196 -21.89 61.66 12.05
N GLU A 197 -22.92 61.69 11.20
CA GLU A 197 -22.84 62.25 9.84
C GLU A 197 -22.50 63.75 9.86
N LEU A 198 -23.03 64.48 10.84
CA LEU A 198 -22.73 65.91 11.01
C LEU A 198 -21.34 66.12 11.60
N VAL A 199 -20.88 65.24 12.50
CA VAL A 199 -19.49 65.26 13.00
C VAL A 199 -18.49 64.95 11.89
N GLU A 200 -18.80 64.02 10.99
CA GLU A 200 -17.94 63.66 9.86
C GLU A 200 -17.63 64.87 8.95
N ARG A 201 -18.61 65.76 8.76
CA ARG A 201 -18.44 67.00 7.96
C ARG A 201 -17.45 67.99 8.57
N GLU A 202 -17.24 67.93 9.89
CA GLU A 202 -16.33 68.82 10.62
C GLU A 202 -14.90 68.25 10.72
N LEU A 203 -14.68 67.00 10.30
CA LEU A 203 -13.38 66.32 10.44
C LEU A 203 -12.24 67.06 9.74
N GLU A 204 -12.49 67.68 8.59
CA GLU A 204 -11.45 68.39 7.85
C GLU A 204 -10.95 69.62 8.63
N ALA A 205 -11.87 70.37 9.25
CA ALA A 205 -11.52 71.49 10.11
C ALA A 205 -10.82 71.03 11.40
N LEU A 206 -11.23 69.87 11.95
CA LEU A 206 -10.58 69.29 13.14
C LEU A 206 -9.13 68.86 12.85
N ARG A 207 -8.87 68.27 11.68
CA ARG A 207 -7.51 67.83 11.29
C ARG A 207 -6.49 68.97 11.28
N ALA A 208 -6.92 70.19 10.92
CA ALA A 208 -6.07 71.37 10.90
C ALA A 208 -5.55 71.77 12.29
N ARG A 209 -6.16 71.26 13.38
CA ARG A 209 -5.75 71.53 14.77
C ARG A 209 -4.52 70.75 15.23
N GLY A 210 -4.00 69.83 14.40
CA GLY A 210 -2.86 69.00 14.73
C GLY A 210 -3.21 67.77 15.60
N PRO A 211 -2.20 67.03 16.10
CA PRO A 211 -2.42 65.84 16.92
C PRO A 211 -3.21 66.14 18.22
N PRO A 212 -4.15 65.28 18.64
CA PRO A 212 -4.50 63.97 18.07
C PRO A 212 -5.48 64.02 16.88
N PHE A 213 -6.09 65.18 16.59
CA PHE A 213 -7.11 65.32 15.54
C PHE A 213 -6.58 65.04 14.13
N SER A 214 -5.32 65.39 13.86
CA SER A 214 -4.67 65.13 12.57
C SER A 214 -4.46 63.64 12.28
N TRP A 215 -4.61 62.75 13.28
CA TRP A 215 -4.54 61.31 13.05
C TRP A 215 -5.84 60.73 12.48
N VAL A 216 -6.96 61.47 12.51
CA VAL A 216 -8.27 60.96 12.10
C VAL A 216 -8.36 60.83 10.58
N ILE A 217 -8.53 59.61 10.08
CA ILE A 217 -8.73 59.30 8.65
C ILE A 217 -10.23 59.36 8.29
N GLY A 218 -11.12 59.01 9.20
CA GLY A 218 -12.56 59.12 8.97
C GLY A 218 -13.40 58.54 10.09
N LEU A 219 -14.70 58.80 10.01
CA LEU A 219 -15.73 58.24 10.88
C LEU A 219 -16.68 57.39 10.04
N ASP A 220 -17.33 56.39 10.63
CA ASP A 220 -18.48 55.74 10.00
C ASP A 220 -19.75 56.53 10.31
N GLY A 221 -20.39 57.16 9.31
CA GLY A 221 -21.63 57.91 9.50
C GLY A 221 -22.78 57.08 10.09
N LYS A 222 -22.73 55.74 9.97
CA LYS A 222 -23.78 54.81 10.44
C LYS A 222 -23.51 54.20 11.82
N GLY A 223 -22.33 54.40 12.40
CA GLY A 223 -21.93 53.74 13.63
C GLY A 223 -20.78 54.43 14.34
N PRO A 224 -20.52 54.13 15.61
CA PRO A 224 -19.47 54.77 16.38
C PRO A 224 -18.06 54.22 16.02
N SER A 225 -17.69 54.13 14.75
CA SER A 225 -16.35 53.64 14.34
C SER A 225 -15.46 54.80 13.89
N LEU A 226 -14.26 54.86 14.46
CA LEU A 226 -13.23 55.86 14.20
C LEU A 226 -12.03 55.20 13.54
N ARG A 227 -11.67 55.69 12.34
CA ARG A 227 -10.45 55.27 11.63
C ARG A 227 -9.34 56.29 11.85
N LEU A 228 -8.19 55.83 12.31
CA LEU A 228 -7.02 56.63 12.62
C LEU A 228 -5.78 56.13 11.86
N ARG A 229 -4.83 57.04 11.59
CA ARG A 229 -3.49 56.71 11.15
C ARG A 229 -2.51 56.93 12.29
N LEU A 230 -2.07 55.84 12.91
CA LEU A 230 -1.10 55.87 14.02
C LEU A 230 0.19 55.17 13.56
N GLU A 231 1.29 55.93 13.49
CA GLU A 231 2.62 55.37 13.16
C GLU A 231 2.66 54.61 11.82
N GLY A 232 1.88 55.10 10.84
CA GLY A 232 1.75 54.45 9.53
C GLY A 232 0.80 53.25 9.50
N LEU A 233 0.18 52.90 10.62
CA LEU A 233 -0.85 51.87 10.72
C LEU A 233 -2.24 52.49 10.63
N ASP A 234 -3.11 51.86 9.84
CA ASP A 234 -4.54 52.18 9.83
C ASP A 234 -5.23 51.41 10.98
N VAL A 235 -5.80 52.17 11.92
CA VAL A 235 -6.37 51.68 13.18
C VAL A 235 -7.85 51.99 13.23
N GLU A 236 -8.66 51.03 13.69
CA GLU A 236 -10.11 51.20 13.85
C GLU A 236 -10.51 51.08 15.32
N MET A 237 -11.08 52.15 15.85
CA MET A 237 -11.49 52.26 17.25
C MET A 237 -13.00 52.40 17.36
N ASP A 238 -13.58 51.72 18.35
CA ASP A 238 -14.96 51.95 18.74
C ASP A 238 -14.99 53.21 19.61
N LEU A 239 -15.72 54.22 19.15
CA LEU A 239 -15.92 55.50 19.82
C LEU A 239 -16.67 55.34 21.14
N ARG A 240 -17.37 54.24 21.43
CA ARG A 240 -18.04 54.02 22.73
C ARG A 240 -17.11 53.46 23.80
N ALA A 241 -16.01 52.84 23.39
CA ALA A 241 -15.02 52.25 24.28
C ALA A 241 -13.88 53.24 24.55
N SER A 242 -13.20 53.11 25.69
CA SER A 242 -11.95 53.82 25.97
C SER A 242 -10.81 53.39 25.05
N ALA A 243 -9.73 54.17 24.99
CA ALA A 243 -8.52 53.80 24.25
C ALA A 243 -7.92 52.48 24.79
N GLN A 244 -7.96 52.27 26.11
CA GLN A 244 -7.49 51.05 26.77
C GLN A 244 -8.31 49.82 26.37
N GLU A 245 -9.63 49.93 26.32
CA GLU A 245 -10.52 48.85 25.88
C GLU A 245 -10.32 48.52 24.40
N ASN A 246 -10.14 49.54 23.55
CA ASN A 246 -9.80 49.35 22.15
C ASN A 246 -8.45 48.64 21.97
N ALA A 247 -7.41 49.05 22.69
CA ALA A 247 -6.11 48.38 22.69
C ALA A 247 -6.23 46.91 23.16
N SER A 248 -6.97 46.67 24.23
CA SER A 248 -7.22 45.34 24.79
C SER A 248 -7.91 44.41 23.79
N ARG A 249 -8.88 44.92 23.02
CA ARG A 249 -9.53 44.18 21.92
C ARG A 249 -8.51 43.72 20.87
N TYR A 250 -7.59 44.60 20.47
CA TYR A 250 -6.53 44.25 19.52
C TYR A 250 -5.55 43.22 20.08
N TYR A 251 -5.18 43.31 21.36
CA TYR A 251 -4.35 42.28 22.00
C TYR A 251 -5.04 40.91 22.05
N GLU A 252 -6.33 40.86 22.34
CA GLU A 252 -7.09 39.61 22.32
C GLU A 252 -7.22 39.04 20.90
N GLU A 253 -7.44 39.86 19.87
CA GLU A 253 -7.42 39.42 18.47
C GLU A 253 -6.02 38.93 18.05
N ALA A 254 -4.96 39.59 18.48
CA ALA A 254 -3.57 39.16 18.26
C ALA A 254 -3.31 37.78 18.87
N LYS A 255 -3.79 37.55 20.11
CA LYS A 255 -3.68 36.28 20.83
C LYS A 255 -4.50 35.17 20.17
N LYS A 256 -5.71 35.47 19.68
CA LYS A 256 -6.53 34.53 18.89
C LYS A 256 -5.82 34.16 17.58
N ALA A 257 -5.27 35.13 16.86
CA ALA A 257 -4.51 34.88 15.63
C ALA A 257 -3.26 34.03 15.90
N ARG A 258 -2.55 34.28 17.00
CA ARG A 258 -1.40 33.47 17.44
C ARG A 258 -1.79 32.02 17.72
N ARG A 259 -2.86 31.78 18.48
CA ARG A 259 -3.38 30.41 18.73
C ARG A 259 -3.74 29.69 17.42
N LYS A 260 -4.33 30.40 16.45
CA LYS A 260 -4.60 29.85 15.11
C LYS A 260 -3.32 29.52 14.34
N ALA A 261 -2.29 30.36 14.45
CA ALA A 261 -0.98 30.10 13.86
C ALA A 261 -0.31 28.85 14.47
N GLU A 262 -0.34 28.70 15.80
CA GLU A 262 0.18 27.51 16.49
C GLU A 262 -0.56 26.23 16.07
N GLY A 263 -1.89 26.30 15.93
CA GLY A 263 -2.69 25.18 15.40
C GLY A 263 -2.33 24.82 13.95
N ALA A 264 -2.16 25.82 13.09
CA ALA A 264 -1.75 25.64 11.70
C ALA A 264 -0.34 25.01 11.60
N LEU A 265 0.59 25.43 12.46
CA LEU A 265 1.94 24.87 12.53
C LEU A 265 1.92 23.38 12.90
N ARG A 266 1.14 22.98 13.92
CA ARG A 266 1.00 21.56 14.30
C ARG A 266 0.39 20.71 13.18
N ALA A 267 -0.60 21.25 12.47
CA ALA A 267 -1.20 20.57 11.33
C ALA A 267 -0.20 20.38 10.20
N LEU A 268 0.62 21.40 9.92
CA LEU A 268 1.68 21.39 8.94
C LEU A 268 2.76 20.36 9.27
N GLU A 269 3.25 20.30 10.51
CA GLU A 269 4.21 19.29 10.96
C GLU A 269 3.68 17.86 10.79
N LYS A 270 2.40 17.64 11.11
CA LYS A 270 1.75 16.34 10.91
C LYS A 270 1.69 15.96 9.44
N THR A 271 1.37 16.91 8.55
CA THR A 271 1.34 16.66 7.11
C THR A 271 2.75 16.39 6.57
N ARG A 272 3.78 17.13 7.02
CA ARG A 272 5.19 16.89 6.62
C ARG A 272 5.66 15.49 7.00
N LYS A 273 5.42 15.04 8.24
CA LYS A 273 5.77 13.68 8.66
C LYS A 273 5.06 12.60 7.84
N LYS A 274 3.80 12.84 7.45
CA LYS A 274 3.08 11.91 6.58
C LYS A 274 3.68 11.90 5.18
N LEU A 275 4.02 13.05 4.63
CA LEU A 275 4.65 13.18 3.31
C LEU A 275 6.00 12.45 3.28
N GLU A 276 6.87 12.71 4.26
CA GLU A 276 8.17 12.04 4.38
C GLU A 276 8.03 10.52 4.42
N LYS A 277 7.06 10.00 5.17
CA LYS A 277 6.79 8.56 5.21
C LYS A 277 6.43 7.99 3.84
N LEU A 278 5.55 8.66 3.09
CA LEU A 278 5.14 8.20 1.76
C LEU A 278 6.26 8.37 0.72
N GLU A 279 7.10 9.39 0.86
CA GLU A 279 8.28 9.57 0.01
C GLU A 279 9.33 8.48 0.26
N LEU A 280 9.50 8.04 1.51
CA LEU A 280 10.33 6.87 1.83
C LEU A 280 9.74 5.58 1.25
N GLU A 281 8.43 5.36 1.40
CA GLU A 281 7.73 4.21 0.81
C GLU A 281 7.85 4.20 -0.72
N MET A 282 7.79 5.37 -1.36
CA MET A 282 8.02 5.52 -2.80
C MET A 282 9.46 5.15 -3.18
N ALA A 283 10.44 5.66 -2.44
CA ALA A 283 11.84 5.34 -2.68
C ALA A 283 12.16 3.86 -2.45
N GLU A 284 11.49 3.20 -1.51
CA GLU A 284 11.60 1.75 -1.30
C GLU A 284 10.99 0.97 -2.46
N LEU A 285 9.83 1.41 -2.98
CA LEU A 285 9.19 0.84 -4.17
C LEU A 285 10.02 1.05 -5.45
N GLU A 286 10.71 2.17 -5.59
CA GLU A 286 11.62 2.44 -6.72
C GLU A 286 12.94 1.68 -6.62
N LYS A 287 13.41 1.41 -5.39
CA LYS A 287 14.60 0.60 -5.13
C LYS A 287 14.33 -0.89 -5.17
N ALA A 288 13.08 -1.34 -5.17
CA ALA A 288 12.73 -2.72 -5.48
C ALA A 288 13.12 -2.93 -6.95
N PRO A 289 14.25 -3.57 -7.24
CA PRO A 289 14.69 -3.75 -8.61
C PRO A 289 13.66 -4.64 -9.31
N SER A 290 13.36 -4.36 -10.57
CA SER A 290 13.12 -5.48 -11.49
C SER A 290 14.32 -6.41 -11.35
N GLU A 291 14.10 -7.71 -11.14
CA GLU A 291 15.15 -8.72 -11.18
C GLU A 291 15.74 -8.76 -12.60
N ALA A 292 16.61 -7.79 -12.91
CA ALA A 292 17.24 -7.55 -14.19
C ALA A 292 18.76 -7.36 -14.06
N GLU A 293 19.35 -7.64 -12.89
CA GLU A 293 20.79 -7.82 -12.78
C GLU A 293 21.15 -9.32 -12.82
N VAL A 294 21.57 -9.74 -14.02
CA VAL A 294 22.47 -10.87 -14.35
C VAL A 294 21.85 -12.27 -14.32
N ILE A 295 21.19 -12.65 -15.42
CA ILE A 295 21.21 -14.05 -15.92
C ILE A 295 21.89 -14.05 -17.30
N THR A 296 23.18 -13.71 -17.33
CA THR A 296 24.04 -14.11 -18.45
C THR A 296 24.66 -15.45 -18.10
N GLY A 297 24.14 -16.55 -18.65
CA GLY A 297 24.89 -17.81 -18.76
C GLY A 297 25.52 -17.93 -20.16
N PRO A 298 26.36 -18.95 -20.45
CA PRO A 298 27.02 -19.90 -19.55
C PRO A 298 28.52 -20.12 -19.87
N GLU A 299 29.39 -20.27 -18.87
CA GLU A 299 30.59 -21.11 -19.03
C GLU A 299 30.71 -22.07 -17.84
N ARG A 300 30.81 -23.35 -18.20
CA ARG A 300 30.95 -24.49 -17.29
C ARG A 300 32.32 -24.40 -16.62
N GLU A 301 32.34 -24.40 -15.29
CA GLU A 301 33.38 -25.14 -14.57
C GLU A 301 32.90 -25.60 -13.18
N ALA A 302 32.85 -26.93 -13.05
CA ALA A 302 32.97 -27.77 -11.87
C ALA A 302 32.39 -27.31 -10.51
N ALA A 303 31.26 -27.94 -10.18
CA ALA A 303 30.98 -28.61 -8.91
C ALA A 303 31.17 -27.82 -7.60
N ARG A 304 30.05 -27.33 -7.06
CA ARG A 304 29.64 -27.49 -5.65
C ARG A 304 28.10 -27.38 -5.57
N PRO A 305 27.40 -28.21 -4.78
CA PRO A 305 25.94 -28.23 -4.79
C PRO A 305 25.41 -26.98 -4.07
N GLU A 306 24.80 -26.07 -4.83
CA GLU A 306 24.05 -24.94 -4.30
C GLU A 306 22.70 -25.43 -3.76
N GLU A 307 22.46 -25.16 -2.48
CA GLU A 307 21.13 -25.20 -1.89
C GLU A 307 20.23 -24.17 -2.58
N THR A 308 19.33 -24.69 -3.41
CA THR A 308 18.01 -24.16 -3.77
C THR A 308 17.58 -22.89 -3.03
N ARG A 309 17.85 -21.72 -3.62
CA ARG A 309 17.06 -20.51 -3.33
C ARG A 309 15.68 -20.69 -3.97
N ALA A 310 14.79 -21.36 -3.25
CA ALA A 310 13.42 -21.63 -3.68
C ALA A 310 12.68 -20.31 -3.99
N ARG A 311 11.99 -20.27 -5.14
CA ARG A 311 10.99 -19.25 -5.48
C ARG A 311 10.09 -19.02 -4.26
N ARG A 312 9.99 -17.77 -3.78
CA ARG A 312 9.19 -17.45 -2.58
C ARG A 312 7.76 -17.91 -2.79
N ALA A 313 7.25 -18.73 -1.88
CA ALA A 313 5.89 -19.23 -2.03
C ALA A 313 4.87 -18.10 -1.82
N TRP A 314 3.74 -18.13 -2.54
CA TRP A 314 2.72 -17.06 -2.49
C TRP A 314 2.27 -16.71 -1.05
N TYR A 315 2.27 -17.70 -0.16
CA TYR A 315 1.84 -17.54 1.24
C TYR A 315 2.84 -16.76 2.10
N GLU A 316 4.09 -16.58 1.65
CA GLU A 316 5.10 -15.79 2.36
C GLU A 316 4.78 -14.29 2.40
N SER A 317 3.92 -13.83 1.49
CA SER A 317 3.37 -12.48 1.52
C SER A 317 2.36 -12.26 2.66
N PHE A 318 1.89 -13.33 3.31
CA PHE A 318 0.92 -13.33 4.42
C PHE A 318 1.57 -13.70 5.75
N ARG A 319 0.80 -13.72 6.85
CA ARG A 319 1.22 -14.44 8.05
C ARG A 319 0.91 -15.91 7.80
N TRP A 320 1.84 -16.82 8.03
CA TRP A 320 1.60 -18.23 7.75
C TRP A 320 2.32 -19.12 8.75
N PHE A 321 1.82 -20.34 8.89
CA PHE A 321 2.50 -21.41 9.59
C PHE A 321 2.04 -22.76 9.01
N ARG A 322 2.80 -23.83 9.29
CA ARG A 322 2.31 -25.20 9.13
C ARG A 322 1.80 -25.68 10.48
N SER A 323 0.58 -26.20 10.52
CA SER A 323 0.03 -26.78 11.73
C SER A 323 0.85 -27.96 12.22
N SER A 324 0.59 -28.43 13.45
CA SER A 324 1.18 -29.67 13.96
C SER A 324 0.87 -30.91 13.09
N ASP A 325 -0.17 -30.84 12.25
CA ASP A 325 -0.52 -31.85 11.23
C ASP A 325 0.18 -31.64 9.87
N GLY A 326 1.02 -30.61 9.73
CA GLY A 326 1.67 -30.25 8.48
C GLY A 326 0.76 -29.53 7.47
N ILE A 327 -0.46 -29.13 7.86
CA ILE A 327 -1.40 -28.40 7.00
C ILE A 327 -0.99 -26.92 6.95
N LEU A 328 -0.97 -26.34 5.74
CA LEU A 328 -0.67 -24.92 5.57
C LEU A 328 -1.84 -24.06 6.07
N VAL A 329 -1.53 -23.13 6.97
CA VAL A 329 -2.46 -22.13 7.49
C VAL A 329 -1.92 -20.74 7.21
N VAL A 330 -2.77 -19.86 6.65
CA VAL A 330 -2.39 -18.53 6.16
C VAL A 330 -3.39 -17.50 6.68
N ALA A 331 -2.93 -16.34 7.12
CA ALA A 331 -3.76 -15.27 7.66
C ALA A 331 -3.40 -13.91 7.06
N GLY A 332 -4.41 -13.10 6.79
CA GLY A 332 -4.21 -11.74 6.29
C GLY A 332 -3.46 -10.85 7.28
N LYS A 333 -2.69 -9.91 6.75
CA LYS A 333 -1.94 -8.92 7.51
C LYS A 333 -2.79 -7.70 7.88
N ASP A 334 -3.73 -7.36 7.02
CA ASP A 334 -4.60 -6.19 7.03
C ASP A 334 -5.90 -6.44 6.24
N ALA A 335 -6.75 -5.42 6.09
CA ALA A 335 -8.03 -5.53 5.38
C ALA A 335 -7.88 -5.85 3.88
N HIS A 336 -6.80 -5.43 3.23
CA HIS A 336 -6.55 -5.67 1.81
C HIS A 336 -6.13 -7.12 1.58
N THR A 337 -5.11 -7.57 2.32
CA THR A 337 -4.62 -8.95 2.29
C THR A 337 -5.68 -9.95 2.75
N ASN A 338 -6.55 -9.62 3.72
CA ASN A 338 -7.72 -10.44 4.06
C ASN A 338 -8.63 -10.67 2.85
N GLU A 339 -8.93 -9.60 2.10
CA GLU A 339 -9.82 -9.69 0.94
C GLU A 339 -9.17 -10.46 -0.21
N LEU A 340 -7.87 -10.25 -0.44
CA LEU A 340 -7.08 -11.02 -1.40
C LEU A 340 -7.04 -12.51 -1.03
N LEU A 341 -6.78 -12.84 0.23
CA LEU A 341 -6.72 -14.21 0.75
C LEU A 341 -8.03 -14.97 0.49
N VAL A 342 -9.16 -14.36 0.86
CA VAL A 342 -10.49 -14.97 0.72
C VAL A 342 -10.91 -15.07 -0.75
N LYS A 343 -10.58 -14.09 -1.60
CA LYS A 343 -11.04 -14.08 -3.00
C LYS A 343 -10.15 -14.88 -3.95
N ARG A 344 -8.83 -14.84 -3.79
CA ARG A 344 -7.86 -15.39 -4.75
C ARG A 344 -7.35 -16.77 -4.35
N TYR A 345 -7.16 -17.03 -3.05
CA TYR A 345 -6.44 -18.22 -2.58
C TYR A 345 -7.33 -19.26 -1.88
N ALA A 346 -8.48 -18.85 -1.36
CA ALA A 346 -9.46 -19.76 -0.76
C ALA A 346 -10.21 -20.53 -1.85
N GLY A 347 -9.96 -21.83 -1.95
CA GLY A 347 -10.57 -22.71 -2.94
C GLY A 347 -11.68 -23.58 -2.37
N LYS A 348 -12.37 -24.31 -3.26
CA LYS A 348 -13.38 -25.31 -2.86
C LYS A 348 -12.71 -26.42 -2.04
N GLY A 349 -13.22 -26.68 -0.85
CA GLY A 349 -12.68 -27.70 0.07
C GLY A 349 -11.66 -27.16 1.08
N ASP A 350 -11.36 -25.86 1.07
CA ASP A 350 -10.62 -25.19 2.15
C ASP A 350 -11.58 -24.72 3.26
N LEU A 351 -11.01 -24.28 4.39
CA LEU A 351 -11.77 -23.69 5.50
C LEU A 351 -11.26 -22.30 5.83
N LEU A 352 -12.18 -21.42 6.24
CA LEU A 352 -11.88 -20.10 6.77
C LEU A 352 -12.26 -20.02 8.24
N ILE A 353 -11.39 -19.38 9.02
CA ILE A 353 -11.61 -19.05 10.42
C ILE A 353 -11.53 -17.54 10.60
N HIS A 354 -12.43 -17.01 11.41
CA HIS A 354 -12.42 -15.62 11.84
C HIS A 354 -12.84 -15.55 13.31
N ALA A 355 -12.21 -14.67 14.10
CA ALA A 355 -12.61 -14.50 15.50
C ALA A 355 -13.88 -13.64 15.61
N GLU A 356 -14.76 -13.92 16.57
CA GLU A 356 -15.96 -13.11 16.80
C GLU A 356 -15.65 -11.82 17.58
N ILE A 357 -14.63 -11.10 17.12
CA ILE A 357 -14.18 -9.84 17.69
C ILE A 357 -13.62 -8.93 16.57
N PRO A 358 -13.82 -7.61 16.65
CA PRO A 358 -13.30 -6.70 15.63
C PRO A 358 -11.78 -6.77 15.47
N GLY A 359 -11.32 -6.56 14.24
CA GLY A 359 -9.90 -6.50 13.90
C GLY A 359 -9.19 -7.85 13.84
N ALA A 360 -9.93 -8.96 13.87
CA ALA A 360 -9.37 -10.28 13.60
C ALA A 360 -9.03 -10.44 12.10
N PRO A 361 -7.96 -11.18 11.77
CA PRO A 361 -7.69 -11.58 10.40
C PRO A 361 -8.65 -12.69 9.95
N PHE A 362 -8.81 -12.82 8.63
CA PHE A 362 -9.31 -14.07 8.05
C PHE A 362 -8.13 -15.05 7.98
N VAL A 363 -8.35 -16.26 8.49
CA VAL A 363 -7.36 -17.35 8.51
C VAL A 363 -7.85 -18.46 7.59
N LEU A 364 -7.08 -18.77 6.55
CA LEU A 364 -7.31 -19.83 5.58
C LEU A 364 -6.54 -21.08 5.98
N ILE A 365 -7.25 -22.20 6.09
CA ILE A 365 -6.66 -23.54 6.22
C ILE A 365 -6.72 -24.20 4.85
N LYS A 366 -5.55 -24.50 4.26
CA LYS A 366 -5.42 -25.12 2.94
C LYS A 366 -5.65 -26.63 3.03
N ALA A 367 -6.88 -27.01 3.34
CA ALA A 367 -7.28 -28.40 3.55
C ALA A 367 -7.36 -29.19 2.23
N GLY A 368 -7.72 -28.53 1.11
CA GLY A 368 -7.85 -29.19 -0.19
C GLY A 368 -8.88 -30.33 -0.19
N GLY A 369 -9.95 -30.20 0.61
CA GLY A 369 -11.01 -31.20 0.75
C GLY A 369 -10.72 -32.33 1.75
N ARG A 370 -9.53 -32.34 2.37
CA ARG A 370 -9.21 -33.29 3.45
C ARG A 370 -9.91 -32.89 4.75
N GLU A 371 -10.23 -33.88 5.57
CA GLU A 371 -10.73 -33.64 6.92
C GLU A 371 -9.65 -32.94 7.75
N VAL A 372 -10.00 -31.84 8.43
CA VAL A 372 -9.06 -31.03 9.20
C VAL A 372 -9.14 -31.45 10.67
N PRO A 373 -8.04 -31.95 11.26
CA PRO A 373 -8.03 -32.38 12.66
C PRO A 373 -8.32 -31.21 13.62
N ALA A 374 -8.97 -31.52 14.75
CA ALA A 374 -9.37 -30.53 15.74
C ALA A 374 -8.22 -29.63 16.22
N ARG A 375 -7.02 -30.20 16.39
CA ARG A 375 -5.80 -29.45 16.77
C ARG A 375 -5.41 -28.39 15.74
N THR A 376 -5.51 -28.68 14.43
CA THR A 376 -5.26 -27.69 13.37
C THR A 376 -6.32 -26.57 13.39
N LEU A 377 -7.59 -26.92 13.65
CA LEU A 377 -8.66 -25.91 13.83
C LEU A 377 -8.39 -25.00 15.03
N GLU A 378 -7.94 -25.57 16.15
CA GLU A 378 -7.58 -24.83 17.36
C GLU A 378 -6.37 -23.91 17.15
N GLU A 379 -5.32 -24.38 16.48
CA GLU A 379 -4.13 -23.57 16.14
C GLU A 379 -4.50 -22.41 15.22
N ALA A 380 -5.31 -22.66 14.19
CA ALA A 380 -5.79 -21.61 13.29
C ALA A 380 -6.72 -20.61 13.99
N ALA A 381 -7.58 -21.07 14.91
CA ALA A 381 -8.39 -20.20 15.76
C ALA A 381 -7.55 -19.36 16.72
N GLN A 382 -6.50 -19.95 17.28
CA GLN A 382 -5.55 -19.25 18.14
C GLN A 382 -4.83 -18.14 17.37
N MET A 383 -4.44 -18.38 16.11
CA MET A 383 -3.91 -17.33 15.25
C MET A 383 -4.94 -16.21 15.02
N ALA A 384 -6.18 -16.55 14.65
CA ALA A 384 -7.23 -15.54 14.43
C ALA A 384 -7.46 -14.66 15.66
N ILE A 385 -7.44 -15.26 16.85
CA ILE A 385 -7.69 -14.58 18.11
C ILE A 385 -6.48 -13.77 18.59
N ALA A 386 -5.26 -14.32 18.51
CA ALA A 386 -4.04 -13.63 18.94
C ALA A 386 -3.76 -12.37 18.11
N TYR A 387 -4.06 -12.37 16.82
CA TYR A 387 -3.91 -11.20 15.96
C TYR A 387 -5.16 -10.31 15.88
N SER A 388 -6.10 -10.48 16.80
CA SER A 388 -7.30 -9.65 16.92
C SER A 388 -7.22 -8.68 18.10
N ARG A 389 -8.23 -7.82 18.25
CA ARG A 389 -8.33 -6.94 19.43
C ARG A 389 -8.42 -7.70 20.76
N ALA A 390 -8.65 -9.01 20.77
CA ALA A 390 -8.58 -9.81 21.99
C ALA A 390 -7.21 -9.70 22.67
N TRP A 391 -6.13 -9.65 21.87
CA TRP A 391 -4.78 -9.41 22.38
C TRP A 391 -4.63 -8.00 22.93
N LYS A 392 -5.06 -6.99 22.17
CA LYS A 392 -4.97 -5.59 22.60
C LYS A 392 -5.75 -5.31 23.89
N TYR A 393 -6.89 -5.98 24.09
CA TYR A 393 -7.73 -5.83 25.27
C TYR A 393 -7.33 -6.77 26.43
N GLY A 394 -6.33 -7.63 26.24
CA GLY A 394 -5.88 -8.55 27.29
C GLY A 394 -6.93 -9.60 27.66
N LEU A 395 -7.79 -10.03 26.74
CA LEU A 395 -8.82 -11.02 27.03
C LEU A 395 -8.19 -12.38 27.36
N GLY A 396 -8.73 -13.09 28.34
CA GLY A 396 -8.23 -14.43 28.70
C GLY A 396 -8.58 -15.51 27.68
N GLN A 397 -9.73 -15.37 27.02
CA GLN A 397 -10.22 -16.31 26.01
C GLN A 397 -11.20 -15.61 25.05
N ALA A 398 -11.32 -16.12 23.83
CA ALA A 398 -12.28 -15.66 22.83
C ALA A 398 -12.85 -16.85 22.03
N THR A 399 -13.85 -16.56 21.19
CA THR A 399 -14.49 -17.53 20.30
C THR A 399 -14.13 -17.22 18.86
N ALA A 400 -13.84 -18.26 18.09
CA ALA A 400 -13.70 -18.18 16.64
C ALA A 400 -14.79 -19.01 15.96
N ILE A 401 -15.09 -18.62 14.72
CA ILE A 401 -16.02 -19.34 13.86
C ILE A 401 -15.26 -19.92 12.67
N CYS A 402 -15.56 -21.17 12.36
CA CYS A 402 -15.09 -21.90 11.19
C CYS A 402 -16.24 -22.03 10.18
N PHE A 403 -15.96 -21.78 8.91
CA PHE A 403 -16.91 -21.78 7.81
C PHE A 403 -16.19 -22.01 6.49
N LYS A 404 -16.94 -22.42 5.47
CA LYS A 404 -16.40 -22.64 4.13
C LYS A 404 -16.28 -21.33 3.34
N PRO A 405 -15.33 -21.20 2.40
CA PRO A 405 -15.16 -20.01 1.57
C PRO A 405 -16.44 -19.53 0.88
N GLU A 406 -17.29 -20.45 0.42
CA GLU A 406 -18.53 -20.11 -0.30
C GLU A 406 -19.56 -19.38 0.58
N GLN A 407 -19.43 -19.52 1.91
CA GLN A 407 -20.29 -18.85 2.89
C GLN A 407 -19.93 -17.39 3.09
N ALA A 408 -18.72 -16.96 2.73
CA ALA A 408 -18.28 -15.57 2.85
C ALA A 408 -18.81 -14.71 1.69
N LYS A 409 -19.74 -13.80 1.97
CA LYS A 409 -20.37 -12.90 0.99
C LYS A 409 -20.02 -11.44 1.26
N LYS A 410 -19.86 -10.66 0.19
CA LYS A 410 -19.68 -9.19 0.27
C LYS A 410 -20.99 -8.42 0.39
N ILE A 411 -22.12 -9.08 0.18
CA ILE A 411 -23.45 -8.50 0.26
C ILE A 411 -24.20 -9.25 1.36
N GLY A 412 -24.73 -8.52 2.33
CA GLY A 412 -25.53 -9.05 3.42
C GLY A 412 -26.95 -9.43 2.97
N PRO A 413 -27.75 -10.03 3.87
CA PRO A 413 -29.08 -10.57 3.56
C PRO A 413 -30.09 -9.46 3.16
N HIS A 414 -29.87 -8.23 3.61
CA HIS A 414 -30.69 -7.07 3.27
C HIS A 414 -30.10 -6.22 2.12
N GLY A 415 -29.15 -6.76 1.34
CA GLY A 415 -28.51 -6.04 0.23
C GLY A 415 -27.42 -5.04 0.64
N GLU A 416 -27.08 -4.96 1.94
CA GLU A 416 -26.00 -4.11 2.44
C GLU A 416 -24.63 -4.57 1.93
N LYS A 417 -23.83 -3.63 1.42
CA LYS A 417 -22.47 -3.93 0.96
C LYS A 417 -21.50 -3.86 2.13
N MET A 418 -20.77 -4.95 2.36
CA MET A 418 -19.77 -5.02 3.42
C MET A 418 -18.56 -4.12 3.12
N PRO A 419 -17.96 -3.47 4.14
CA PRO A 419 -16.75 -2.68 3.96
C PRO A 419 -15.56 -3.54 3.47
N LYS A 420 -14.50 -2.89 2.99
CA LYS A 420 -13.28 -3.57 2.55
C LYS A 420 -12.71 -4.43 3.69
N GLY A 421 -12.34 -5.67 3.38
CA GLY A 421 -11.87 -6.65 4.37
C GLY A 421 -12.93 -7.28 5.30
N ALA A 422 -14.21 -6.89 5.22
CA ALA A 422 -15.30 -7.54 5.94
C ALA A 422 -16.14 -8.44 5.03
N PHE A 423 -16.74 -9.49 5.61
CA PHE A 423 -17.60 -10.44 4.92
C PHE A 423 -18.78 -10.82 5.81
N TYR A 424 -19.96 -10.94 5.19
CA TYR A 424 -21.13 -11.55 5.80
C TYR A 424 -21.04 -13.07 5.63
N ILE A 425 -21.24 -13.83 6.71
CA ILE A 425 -21.10 -15.30 6.67
C ILE A 425 -22.49 -15.93 6.70
N LEU A 426 -22.85 -16.58 5.60
CA LEU A 426 -24.15 -17.19 5.36
C LEU A 426 -24.19 -18.65 5.85
N GLY A 427 -25.29 -19.06 6.48
CA GLY A 427 -25.53 -20.45 6.88
C GLY A 427 -24.90 -20.86 8.22
N LYS A 428 -24.76 -22.18 8.42
CA LYS A 428 -24.26 -22.77 9.67
C LYS A 428 -22.78 -22.46 9.88
N LYS A 429 -22.41 -22.08 11.10
CA LYS A 429 -21.04 -21.80 11.54
C LYS A 429 -20.65 -22.81 12.61
N GLU A 430 -19.41 -23.28 12.57
CA GLU A 430 -18.85 -24.12 13.62
C GLU A 430 -18.08 -23.25 14.60
N TYR A 431 -18.35 -23.37 15.89
CA TYR A 431 -17.79 -22.49 16.92
C TYR A 431 -16.66 -23.18 17.67
N ILE A 432 -15.50 -22.54 17.67
CA ILE A 432 -14.32 -22.93 18.44
C ILE A 432 -14.24 -21.99 19.64
N ARG A 433 -14.66 -22.49 20.81
CA ARG A 433 -14.85 -21.69 22.03
C ARG A 433 -13.65 -21.79 22.97
N LYS A 434 -13.51 -20.81 23.86
CA LYS A 434 -12.51 -20.79 24.95
C LYS A 434 -11.06 -20.84 24.46
N VAL A 435 -10.79 -20.26 23.29
CA VAL A 435 -9.44 -20.21 22.72
C VAL A 435 -8.68 -19.05 23.35
N LYS A 436 -7.50 -19.33 23.90
CA LYS A 436 -6.64 -18.32 24.54
C LYS A 436 -5.82 -17.56 23.48
N PRO A 437 -5.70 -16.21 23.56
CA PRO A 437 -4.85 -15.42 22.67
C PRO A 437 -3.37 -15.60 23.04
N LEU A 438 -2.82 -16.78 22.78
CA LEU A 438 -1.41 -17.09 23.05
C LEU A 438 -0.70 -17.37 21.74
N ILE A 439 0.57 -17.00 21.66
CA ILE A 439 1.51 -17.47 20.64
C ILE A 439 2.72 -18.08 21.36
N ALA A 440 3.56 -18.78 20.62
CA ALA A 440 4.84 -19.26 21.13
C ALA A 440 5.99 -18.71 20.27
N ILE A 441 7.16 -18.60 20.90
CA ILE A 441 8.44 -18.36 20.26
C ILE A 441 9.30 -19.58 20.53
N GLY A 442 9.70 -20.29 19.48
CA GLY A 442 10.49 -21.52 19.57
C GLY A 442 11.74 -21.46 18.71
N ILE A 443 12.71 -22.33 19.05
CA ILE A 443 13.96 -22.49 18.30
C ILE A 443 14.02 -23.85 17.64
N ARG A 444 14.42 -23.85 16.38
CA ARG A 444 14.79 -25.06 15.62
C ARG A 444 16.22 -24.89 15.12
N ARG A 445 17.14 -25.78 15.48
CA ARG A 445 18.51 -25.74 14.98
C ARG A 445 18.64 -26.45 13.64
N HIS A 446 19.38 -25.83 12.74
CA HIS A 446 19.89 -26.42 11.51
C HIS A 446 21.40 -26.25 11.50
N GLU A 447 22.13 -27.35 11.72
CA GLU A 447 23.60 -27.43 11.73
C GLU A 447 24.27 -26.34 12.57
N ASP A 448 24.60 -25.18 11.97
CA ASP A 448 25.29 -24.04 12.61
C ASP A 448 24.40 -22.80 12.89
N LYS A 449 23.09 -22.84 12.58
CA LYS A 449 22.18 -21.69 12.74
C LYS A 449 20.89 -22.06 13.47
N ALA A 450 20.40 -21.15 14.31
CA ALA A 450 19.12 -21.30 15.00
C ALA A 450 18.03 -20.51 14.28
N GLU A 451 16.97 -21.21 13.87
CA GLU A 451 15.77 -20.62 13.28
C GLU A 451 14.74 -20.27 14.36
N LEU A 452 14.12 -19.09 14.26
CA LEU A 452 13.02 -18.66 15.14
C LEU A 452 11.65 -18.91 14.52
N LEU A 453 10.88 -19.72 15.22
CA LEU A 453 9.47 -20.00 14.92
C LEU A 453 8.58 -19.15 15.82
N VAL A 454 7.66 -18.39 15.22
CA VAL A 454 6.66 -17.59 15.94
C VAL A 454 5.28 -17.87 15.38
N GLY A 455 4.36 -18.35 16.22
CA GLY A 455 3.04 -18.77 15.76
C GLY A 455 2.18 -19.37 16.87
N PRO A 456 1.08 -20.06 16.52
CA PRO A 456 0.26 -20.79 17.48
C PRO A 456 1.10 -21.78 18.30
N VAL A 457 0.73 -21.95 19.57
CA VAL A 457 1.49 -22.71 20.56
C VAL A 457 1.70 -24.15 20.09
N GLY A 458 0.64 -24.84 19.62
CA GLY A 458 0.74 -26.23 19.14
C GLY A 458 1.63 -26.42 17.91
N ALA A 459 1.58 -25.47 16.97
CA ALA A 459 2.39 -25.50 15.76
C ALA A 459 3.88 -25.27 16.08
N VAL A 460 4.18 -24.32 16.97
CA VAL A 460 5.56 -24.05 17.38
C VAL A 460 6.10 -25.18 18.25
N SER A 461 5.32 -25.69 19.20
CA SER A 461 5.76 -26.76 20.11
C SER A 461 6.09 -28.07 19.39
N SER A 462 5.40 -28.35 18.27
CA SER A 462 5.67 -29.55 17.46
C SER A 462 6.88 -29.41 16.53
N ALA A 463 7.32 -28.18 16.25
CA ALA A 463 8.37 -27.88 15.29
C ALA A 463 9.65 -27.26 15.89
N SER A 464 9.71 -27.10 17.21
CA SER A 464 10.86 -26.50 17.92
C SER A 464 11.44 -27.46 18.96
N GLU A 465 12.73 -27.32 19.27
CA GLU A 465 13.44 -28.04 20.33
C GLU A 465 13.16 -27.46 21.72
N ALA A 466 12.93 -26.15 21.78
CA ALA A 466 12.41 -25.50 22.97
C ALA A 466 11.61 -24.26 22.57
N TYR A 467 10.62 -23.93 23.38
CA TYR A 467 9.77 -22.76 23.16
C TYR A 467 9.34 -22.08 24.46
N VAL A 468 8.94 -20.81 24.33
CA VAL A 468 8.29 -20.03 25.37
C VAL A 468 6.92 -19.57 24.87
N ILE A 469 5.99 -19.37 25.80
CA ILE A 469 4.63 -18.90 25.51
C ILE A 469 4.56 -17.40 25.78
N VAL A 470 4.02 -16.67 24.82
CA VAL A 470 3.77 -15.23 24.89
C VAL A 470 2.26 -15.00 24.87
N GLY A 471 1.80 -14.10 25.73
CA GLY A 471 0.42 -13.66 25.77
C GLY A 471 0.32 -12.13 25.81
N PRO A 472 -0.91 -11.61 25.93
CA PRO A 472 -1.16 -10.19 26.01
C PRO A 472 -0.44 -9.54 27.20
N GLY A 473 0.19 -8.39 26.97
CA GLY A 473 0.94 -7.65 27.98
C GLY A 473 1.48 -6.33 27.42
N ASP A 474 2.14 -5.56 28.28
CA ASP A 474 2.56 -4.18 28.00
C ASP A 474 4.03 -4.04 27.58
N GLU A 475 4.83 -5.11 27.67
CA GLU A 475 6.24 -5.10 27.29
C GLU A 475 6.37 -5.01 25.76
N SER A 476 7.35 -4.28 25.27
CA SER A 476 7.59 -4.15 23.83
C SER A 476 8.03 -5.49 23.21
N ALA A 477 7.74 -5.70 21.92
CA ALA A 477 8.16 -6.90 21.20
C ALA A 477 9.68 -7.16 21.29
N GLY A 478 10.49 -6.09 21.33
CA GLY A 478 11.94 -6.20 21.51
C GLY A 478 12.32 -6.74 22.90
N GLU A 479 11.67 -6.27 23.96
CA GLU A 479 11.91 -6.74 25.33
C GLU A 479 11.43 -8.19 25.50
N VAL A 480 10.24 -8.51 25.00
CA VAL A 480 9.68 -9.87 25.03
C VAL A 480 10.61 -10.84 24.30
N LEU A 481 11.07 -10.48 23.10
CA LEU A 481 11.96 -11.32 22.32
C LEU A 481 13.32 -11.50 23.01
N LYS A 482 13.89 -10.43 23.58
CA LYS A 482 15.15 -10.52 24.33
C LYS A 482 15.02 -11.50 25.50
N LYS A 483 13.98 -11.37 26.32
CA LYS A 483 13.72 -12.30 27.44
C LYS A 483 13.47 -13.73 26.96
N ALA A 484 12.73 -13.90 25.87
CA ALA A 484 12.49 -15.21 25.27
C ALA A 484 13.81 -15.89 24.87
N LEU A 485 14.70 -15.18 24.19
CA LEU A 485 16.00 -15.71 23.74
C LEU A 485 16.93 -16.01 24.92
N GLU A 486 16.93 -15.19 25.97
CA GLU A 486 17.70 -15.47 27.20
C GLU A 486 17.23 -16.77 27.87
N ILE A 487 15.91 -16.97 27.98
CA ILE A 487 15.33 -18.18 28.57
C ILE A 487 15.64 -19.41 27.71
N LEU A 488 15.47 -19.30 26.39
CA LEU A 488 15.76 -20.39 25.46
C LEU A 488 17.26 -20.71 25.40
N GLY A 489 18.13 -19.70 25.50
CA GLY A 489 19.59 -19.87 25.53
C GLY A 489 20.07 -20.61 26.78
N ARG A 490 19.41 -20.39 27.92
CA ARG A 490 19.68 -21.17 29.15
C ARG A 490 19.28 -22.64 29.00
N ALA A 491 18.20 -22.93 28.26
CA ALA A 491 17.71 -24.29 28.08
C ALA A 491 18.48 -25.08 27.01
N LEU A 492 18.78 -24.44 25.89
CA LEU A 492 19.39 -25.10 24.72
C LEU A 492 20.92 -24.95 24.68
N GLY A 493 21.51 -24.01 25.42
CA GLY A 493 22.90 -23.58 25.26
C GLY A 493 23.05 -22.42 24.26
N PRO A 494 24.28 -21.92 24.04
CA PRO A 494 24.51 -20.78 23.17
C PRO A 494 24.08 -21.08 21.72
N PHE A 495 23.46 -20.09 21.09
CA PHE A 495 23.09 -20.11 19.67
C PHE A 495 23.14 -18.69 19.12
N SER A 496 23.27 -18.58 17.80
CA SER A 496 23.19 -17.30 17.08
C SER A 496 21.96 -17.26 16.18
N VAL A 497 21.21 -16.17 16.25
CA VAL A 497 20.06 -15.89 15.36
C VAL A 497 20.43 -14.72 14.45
N GLY A 498 20.11 -14.83 13.16
CA GLY A 498 20.38 -13.77 12.19
C GLY A 498 19.59 -12.49 12.45
N ARG A 499 20.14 -11.33 12.09
CA ARG A 499 19.46 -10.03 12.29
C ARG A 499 18.10 -9.94 11.60
N GLN A 500 17.98 -10.46 10.38
CA GLN A 500 16.71 -10.45 9.63
C GLN A 500 15.63 -11.29 10.33
N GLU A 501 16.04 -12.39 10.96
CA GLU A 501 15.15 -13.31 11.65
C GLU A 501 14.65 -12.74 12.99
N LEU A 502 15.49 -12.00 13.70
CA LEU A 502 15.09 -11.22 14.86
C LEU A 502 14.03 -10.17 14.49
N GLU A 503 14.22 -9.44 13.39
CA GLU A 503 13.23 -8.45 12.93
C GLU A 503 11.92 -9.13 12.48
N ARG A 504 12.00 -10.28 11.80
CA ARG A 504 10.83 -11.10 11.46
C ARG A 504 10.06 -11.53 12.71
N ALA A 505 10.76 -12.06 13.72
CA ALA A 505 10.14 -12.52 14.96
C ALA A 505 9.47 -11.38 15.73
N LYS A 506 10.11 -10.20 15.81
CA LYS A 506 9.50 -9.00 16.41
C LYS A 506 8.21 -8.59 15.70
N ALA A 507 8.20 -8.61 14.36
CA ALA A 507 7.04 -8.24 13.56
C ALA A 507 5.86 -9.23 13.70
N LEU A 508 6.12 -10.46 14.11
CA LEU A 508 5.12 -11.49 14.38
C LEU A 508 4.54 -11.43 15.80
N ILE A 509 5.11 -10.65 16.72
CA ILE A 509 4.50 -10.43 18.04
C ILE A 509 3.27 -9.51 17.87
N PRO A 510 2.05 -9.95 18.22
CA PRO A 510 0.84 -9.18 17.96
C PRO A 510 0.88 -7.78 18.56
N TYR A 511 0.53 -6.78 17.75
CA TYR A 511 0.53 -5.36 18.14
C TYR A 511 1.86 -4.81 18.68
N GLY A 512 2.97 -5.53 18.45
CA GLY A 512 4.30 -5.14 18.91
C GLY A 512 4.47 -5.12 20.43
N ARG A 513 3.57 -5.76 21.19
CA ARG A 513 3.60 -5.83 22.65
C ARG A 513 3.11 -7.17 23.18
N GLY A 514 3.61 -7.58 24.33
CA GLY A 514 3.18 -8.83 24.97
C GLY A 514 3.80 -9.01 26.35
N ARG A 515 3.70 -10.23 26.88
CA ARG A 515 4.46 -10.69 28.04
C ARG A 515 4.73 -12.18 27.92
N LEU A 516 5.82 -12.63 28.52
CA LEU A 516 6.05 -14.06 28.71
C LEU A 516 5.06 -14.62 29.73
N VAL A 517 4.44 -15.74 29.39
CA VAL A 517 3.43 -16.43 30.21
C VAL A 517 3.98 -17.74 30.78
N GLY A 518 4.93 -18.37 30.10
CA GLY A 518 5.57 -19.59 30.58
C GLY A 518 6.68 -20.09 29.63
N GLY A 519 7.47 -21.04 30.11
CA GLY A 519 8.62 -21.62 29.40
C GLY A 519 9.95 -21.42 30.14
N PRO A 520 11.03 -22.06 29.68
CA PRO A 520 11.13 -22.82 28.45
C PRO A 520 10.47 -24.20 28.61
N PHE A 521 9.80 -24.66 27.55
CA PHE A 521 9.28 -26.02 27.45
C PHE A 521 10.13 -26.78 26.41
N GLY A 522 10.37 -28.07 26.64
CA GLY A 522 11.06 -28.94 25.70
C GLY A 522 10.18 -29.29 24.49
N GLY A 523 10.83 -29.46 23.34
CA GLY A 523 10.25 -29.89 22.09
C GLY A 523 10.05 -31.40 22.05
N GLY A 524 8.86 -31.83 21.64
CA GLY A 524 8.46 -33.24 21.68
C GLY A 524 7.74 -33.58 22.98
N HIS A 525 6.59 -34.25 22.83
CA HIS A 525 5.66 -34.66 23.89
C HIS A 525 6.27 -34.80 25.30
N ASP A 526 5.92 -33.87 26.18
CA ASP A 526 5.66 -34.21 27.57
C ASP A 526 4.46 -33.39 28.11
N ARG A 527 3.30 -34.05 27.97
CA ARG A 527 2.02 -33.95 28.69
C ARG A 527 1.22 -32.64 28.68
#